data_AF-A0A7X7N109-F1
#
_entry.id   AF-A0A7X7N109-F1
#
_cell.length_a   1.000
_cell.length_b   1.000
_cell.length_c   1.000
_cell.angle_alpha   90.00
_cell.angle_beta   90.00
_cell.angle_gamma   90.00
#
_symmetry.space_group_name_H-M   'P 1'
#
loop_
_entity.id
_entity.type
_entity.pdbx_description
1 polymer ?
#
loop_
_entity_poly.entity_id
_entity_poly.type
_entity_poly.pdbx_seq_one_letter_code
_entity_poly.pdbx_strand_id
1 'polypeptide(L)'
;MIRTIYNETNRYSLIKSQRCDPNILGLISDMCIQVDNVDMCVVYNELDDGIKFSVRSCVKETKASDLAEFLAEGMGSGGGHLEKAGGFISRRKYDALHPGYHTEAYFSERIQKYCESFDIIHASTYDIDLTDMKKYRKRHLPVGYVLPNDILPSGTPITIRTLEGDLDTYISDDMYIMIGIQGEVYTNTKEKFERSYTLLDEPYDLNVPYRPTVKNRLNGMIIPLDKYVHSCVPSGETKIYAKPLTKAIKVFTQWYQEKYMLGHVGDYIAARDDDIHDIYVIEKEIFKLTYEEIRENE
;
A
#
# COMPACT_ATOMS: atom_id res chain seq x y z
N MET A 1 -22.16 -8.77 -30.33
CA MET A 1 -22.89 -8.66 -29.05
C MET A 1 -21.86 -8.56 -27.95
N ILE A 2 -21.91 -7.51 -27.13
CA ILE A 2 -21.06 -7.34 -25.95
C ILE A 2 -21.64 -8.25 -24.85
N ARG A 3 -20.79 -9.02 -24.18
CA ARG A 3 -21.20 -9.80 -23.00
C ARG A 3 -20.76 -9.07 -21.75
N THR A 4 -21.68 -8.93 -20.80
CA THR A 4 -21.47 -8.23 -19.55
C THR A 4 -21.86 -9.13 -18.39
N ILE A 5 -20.99 -9.23 -17.40
CA ILE A 5 -21.26 -9.84 -16.10
C ILE A 5 -21.21 -8.72 -15.07
N TYR A 6 -22.24 -8.66 -14.22
CA TYR A 6 -22.29 -7.73 -13.10
C TYR A 6 -22.43 -8.53 -11.81
N ASN A 7 -21.65 -8.18 -10.80
CA ASN A 7 -21.71 -8.78 -9.47
C ASN A 7 -22.19 -7.73 -8.47
N GLU A 8 -23.38 -7.94 -7.91
CA GLU A 8 -24.00 -7.01 -6.96
C GLU A 8 -23.26 -6.93 -5.62
N THR A 9 -22.75 -8.06 -5.12
CA THR A 9 -22.11 -8.15 -3.80
C THR A 9 -20.80 -7.36 -3.76
N ASN A 10 -19.96 -7.52 -4.77
CA ASN A 10 -18.66 -6.86 -4.89
C ASN A 10 -18.69 -5.64 -5.83
N ARG A 11 -19.89 -5.26 -6.32
CA ARG A 11 -20.17 -4.09 -7.17
C ARG A 11 -19.20 -3.92 -8.33
N TYR A 12 -18.90 -5.01 -9.05
CA TYR A 12 -18.01 -4.97 -10.23
C TYR A 12 -18.72 -5.34 -11.53
N SER A 13 -18.22 -4.78 -12.64
CA SER A 13 -18.63 -5.13 -14.00
C SER A 13 -17.48 -5.71 -14.82
N LEU A 14 -17.70 -6.86 -15.46
CA LEU A 14 -16.79 -7.49 -16.40
C LEU A 14 -17.40 -7.46 -17.80
N ILE A 15 -16.71 -6.86 -18.75
CA ILE A 15 -17.20 -6.66 -20.12
C ILE A 15 -16.24 -7.29 -21.12
N LYS A 16 -16.74 -8.25 -21.90
CA LYS A 16 -16.04 -8.78 -23.06
C LYS A 16 -16.42 -7.96 -24.31
N SER A 17 -15.48 -7.16 -24.78
CA SER A 17 -15.59 -6.46 -26.06
C SER A 17 -15.24 -7.39 -27.23
N GLN A 18 -15.71 -7.01 -28.42
CA GLN A 18 -15.16 -7.57 -29.66
C GLN A 18 -13.72 -7.08 -29.87
N ARG A 19 -13.02 -7.66 -30.86
CA ARG A 19 -11.70 -7.19 -31.27
C ARG A 19 -11.79 -5.71 -31.63
N CYS A 20 -11.02 -4.90 -30.91
CA CYS A 20 -10.95 -3.46 -31.09
C CYS A 20 -9.57 -2.95 -30.66
N ASP A 21 -9.28 -1.70 -31.01
CA ASP A 21 -8.10 -1.02 -30.51
C ASP A 21 -8.13 -0.98 -28.96
N PRO A 22 -7.01 -1.27 -28.27
CA PRO A 22 -6.96 -1.26 -26.80
C PRO A 22 -7.43 0.06 -26.16
N ASN A 23 -7.31 1.20 -26.84
CA ASN A 23 -7.79 2.48 -26.34
C ASN A 23 -9.32 2.50 -26.18
N ILE A 24 -10.05 1.71 -26.97
CA ILE A 24 -11.51 1.57 -26.87
C ILE A 24 -11.90 0.84 -25.59
N LEU A 25 -11.07 -0.09 -25.10
CA LEU A 25 -11.33 -0.75 -23.81
C LEU A 25 -11.36 0.28 -22.68
N GLY A 26 -10.41 1.23 -22.70
CA GLY A 26 -10.35 2.34 -21.76
C GLY A 26 -11.61 3.20 -21.78
N LEU A 27 -12.07 3.58 -22.98
CA LEU A 27 -13.30 4.36 -23.16
C LEU A 27 -14.53 3.64 -22.59
N ILE A 28 -14.68 2.33 -22.88
CA ILE A 28 -15.78 1.53 -22.34
C ILE A 28 -15.69 1.47 -20.80
N SER A 29 -14.49 1.27 -20.25
CA SER A 29 -14.32 1.25 -18.79
C SER A 29 -14.67 2.59 -18.16
N ASP A 30 -14.27 3.71 -18.78
CA ASP A 30 -14.57 5.07 -18.32
C ASP A 30 -16.08 5.35 -18.34
N MET A 31 -16.86 4.79 -19.27
CA MET A 31 -18.32 4.89 -19.25
C MET A 31 -18.94 3.97 -18.18
N CYS A 32 -18.45 2.74 -18.06
CA CYS A 32 -19.01 1.75 -17.14
C CYS A 32 -18.84 2.16 -15.67
N ILE A 33 -17.70 2.74 -15.31
CA ILE A 33 -17.41 3.15 -13.92
C ILE A 33 -18.23 4.37 -13.46
N GLN A 34 -18.90 5.07 -14.38
CA GLN A 34 -19.80 6.18 -14.03
C GLN A 34 -21.20 5.70 -13.63
N VAL A 35 -21.48 4.40 -13.75
CA VAL A 35 -22.73 3.82 -13.29
C VAL A 35 -22.66 3.69 -11.77
N ASP A 36 -23.64 4.28 -11.07
CA ASP A 36 -23.67 4.41 -9.60
C ASP A 36 -23.48 3.11 -8.81
N ASN A 37 -23.77 1.96 -9.42
CA ASN A 37 -23.62 0.64 -8.79
C ASN A 37 -22.36 -0.12 -9.19
N VAL A 38 -21.39 0.54 -9.82
CA VAL A 38 -20.15 -0.09 -10.30
C VAL A 38 -18.94 0.60 -9.69
N ASP A 39 -18.31 -0.09 -8.73
CA ASP A 39 -17.13 0.37 -8.00
C ASP A 39 -15.83 -0.02 -8.71
N MET A 40 -15.88 -1.11 -9.49
CA MET A 40 -14.77 -1.65 -10.26
C MET A 40 -15.23 -2.15 -11.63
N CYS A 41 -14.45 -1.93 -12.67
CA CYS A 41 -14.75 -2.44 -14.00
C CYS A 41 -13.51 -3.03 -14.67
N VAL A 42 -13.69 -4.20 -15.28
CA VAL A 42 -12.70 -4.82 -16.16
C VAL A 42 -13.32 -4.97 -17.54
N VAL A 43 -12.68 -4.37 -18.54
CA VAL A 43 -13.08 -4.50 -19.95
C VAL A 43 -11.94 -5.14 -20.70
N TYR A 44 -12.21 -6.20 -21.44
CA TYR A 44 -11.17 -6.92 -22.16
C TYR A 44 -11.59 -7.32 -23.56
N ASN A 45 -10.61 -7.59 -24.41
CA ASN A 45 -10.80 -8.25 -25.68
C ASN A 45 -9.75 -9.33 -25.92
N GLU A 46 -10.06 -10.20 -26.87
CA GLU A 46 -9.20 -11.32 -27.25
C GLU A 46 -8.60 -11.07 -28.63
N LEU A 47 -7.28 -10.91 -28.65
CA LEU A 47 -6.45 -10.81 -29.84
C LEU A 47 -5.76 -12.15 -30.13
N ASP A 48 -5.06 -12.22 -31.26
CA ASP A 48 -4.33 -13.42 -31.68
C ASP A 48 -3.11 -13.70 -30.78
N ASP A 49 -2.43 -12.64 -30.31
CA ASP A 49 -1.25 -12.71 -29.46
C ASP A 49 -1.58 -12.80 -27.96
N GLY A 50 -2.81 -12.47 -27.57
CA GLY A 50 -3.23 -12.53 -26.17
C GLY A 50 -4.52 -11.80 -25.86
N ILE A 51 -4.69 -11.47 -24.59
CA ILE A 51 -5.85 -10.79 -24.06
C ILE A 51 -5.39 -9.41 -23.59
N LYS A 52 -5.99 -8.34 -24.13
CA LYS A 52 -5.78 -6.98 -23.64
C LYS A 52 -6.96 -6.61 -22.74
N PHE A 53 -6.67 -5.94 -21.63
CA PHE A 53 -7.71 -5.52 -20.70
C PHE A 53 -7.41 -4.14 -20.10
N SER A 54 -8.47 -3.47 -19.72
CA SER A 54 -8.50 -2.17 -19.05
C SER A 54 -9.23 -2.34 -17.72
N VAL A 55 -8.70 -1.73 -16.68
CA VAL A 55 -9.25 -1.74 -15.32
C VAL A 55 -9.57 -0.31 -14.91
N ARG A 56 -10.75 -0.14 -14.30
CA ARG A 56 -11.14 1.07 -13.57
C ARG A 56 -11.56 0.71 -12.16
N SER A 57 -11.23 1.59 -11.22
CA SER A 57 -11.71 1.51 -9.84
C SER A 57 -11.99 2.93 -9.35
N CYS A 58 -13.07 3.10 -8.61
CA CYS A 58 -13.39 4.35 -7.90
C CYS A 58 -13.44 4.17 -6.38
N VAL A 59 -13.02 3.01 -5.87
CA VAL A 59 -12.94 2.70 -4.44
C VAL A 59 -11.49 2.62 -3.96
N LYS A 60 -11.24 3.09 -2.74
CA LYS A 60 -9.88 3.20 -2.18
C LYS A 60 -9.27 1.85 -1.86
N GLU A 61 -10.13 0.88 -1.54
CA GLU A 61 -9.84 -0.50 -1.18
C GLU A 61 -9.22 -1.29 -2.34
N THR A 62 -9.48 -0.86 -3.58
CA THR A 62 -8.96 -1.51 -4.78
C THR A 62 -8.28 -0.50 -5.69
N LYS A 63 -6.94 -0.48 -5.68
CA LYS A 63 -6.18 0.19 -6.73
C LYS A 63 -6.34 -0.56 -8.04
N ALA A 64 -6.63 0.16 -9.12
CA ALA A 64 -6.74 -0.42 -10.46
C ALA A 64 -5.44 -1.07 -10.91
N SER A 65 -4.28 -0.50 -10.55
CA SER A 65 -2.96 -1.07 -10.79
C SER A 65 -2.80 -2.46 -10.17
N ASP A 66 -3.17 -2.59 -8.90
CA ASP A 66 -2.99 -3.83 -8.12
C ASP A 66 -3.91 -4.92 -8.66
N LEU A 67 -5.15 -4.58 -8.99
CA LEU A 67 -6.07 -5.52 -9.65
C LEU A 67 -5.54 -5.91 -11.04
N ALA A 68 -5.00 -4.98 -11.82
CA ALA A 68 -4.45 -5.30 -13.14
C ALA A 68 -3.23 -6.24 -13.06
N GLU A 69 -2.33 -6.00 -12.11
CA GLU A 69 -1.19 -6.88 -11.85
C GLU A 69 -1.65 -8.26 -11.39
N PHE A 70 -2.60 -8.32 -10.46
CA PHE A 70 -3.22 -9.57 -10.02
C PHE A 70 -3.86 -10.33 -11.18
N LEU A 71 -4.57 -9.66 -12.09
CA LEU A 71 -5.20 -10.31 -13.24
C LEU A 71 -4.19 -10.87 -14.25
N ALA A 72 -2.99 -10.32 -14.34
CA ALA A 72 -1.97 -10.77 -15.30
C ALA A 72 -0.90 -11.68 -14.70
N GLU A 73 -0.94 -11.91 -13.38
CA GLU A 73 0.06 -12.67 -12.62
C GLU A 73 0.42 -14.01 -13.29
N GLY A 74 1.72 -14.24 -13.51
CA GLY A 74 2.26 -15.45 -14.13
C GLY A 74 2.10 -15.53 -15.66
N MET A 75 1.21 -14.74 -16.27
CA MET A 75 0.83 -14.86 -17.68
C MET A 75 1.09 -13.63 -18.54
N GLY A 76 1.37 -12.48 -17.93
CA GLY A 76 1.71 -11.27 -18.64
C GLY A 76 2.07 -10.14 -17.70
N SER A 77 1.55 -8.94 -17.97
CA SER A 77 1.86 -7.73 -17.24
C SER A 77 0.62 -6.88 -17.05
N GLY A 78 0.42 -6.37 -15.83
CA GLY A 78 -0.56 -5.34 -15.51
C GLY A 78 0.13 -4.15 -14.86
N GLY A 79 -0.46 -2.97 -15.00
CA GLY A 79 0.07 -1.75 -14.39
C GLY A 79 -0.77 -0.52 -14.68
N GLY A 80 -0.48 0.57 -13.98
CA GLY A 80 -1.20 1.82 -14.12
C GLY A 80 -1.17 2.65 -12.84
N HIS A 81 -2.28 3.34 -12.59
CA HIS A 81 -2.48 4.23 -11.46
C HIS A 81 -3.62 3.72 -10.55
N LEU A 82 -3.92 4.50 -9.50
CA LEU A 82 -4.95 4.18 -8.50
C LEU A 82 -6.32 3.90 -9.13
N GLU A 83 -6.76 4.74 -10.07
CA GLU A 83 -8.11 4.64 -10.66
C GLU A 83 -8.13 3.97 -12.04
N LYS A 84 -7.00 4.02 -12.76
CA LYS A 84 -6.93 3.61 -14.17
C LYS A 84 -5.70 2.75 -14.40
N ALA A 85 -5.92 1.54 -14.89
CA ALA A 85 -4.86 0.62 -15.24
C ALA A 85 -5.25 -0.21 -16.45
N GLY A 86 -4.30 -1.01 -16.92
CA GLY A 86 -4.54 -1.99 -17.95
C GLY A 86 -3.46 -3.05 -17.94
N GLY A 87 -3.61 -4.01 -18.83
CA GLY A 87 -2.64 -5.09 -18.93
C GLY A 87 -2.81 -5.96 -20.15
N PHE A 88 -1.95 -6.97 -20.18
CA PHE A 88 -1.87 -7.95 -21.24
C PHE A 88 -1.61 -9.33 -20.63
N ILE A 89 -2.32 -10.33 -21.15
CA ILE A 89 -2.09 -11.75 -20.85
C ILE A 89 -1.70 -12.43 -22.15
N SER A 90 -0.55 -13.11 -22.18
CA SER A 90 -0.09 -13.82 -23.37
C SER A 90 -0.99 -15.02 -23.67
N ARG A 91 -1.45 -15.16 -24.92
CA ARG A 91 -2.29 -16.30 -25.36
C ARG A 91 -1.62 -17.63 -25.03
N ARG A 92 -0.36 -17.77 -25.40
CA ARG A 92 0.44 -18.99 -25.17
C ARG A 92 0.50 -19.38 -23.70
N LYS A 93 0.70 -18.41 -22.80
CA LYS A 93 0.79 -18.69 -21.35
C LYS A 93 -0.59 -18.99 -20.76
N TYR A 94 -1.62 -18.27 -21.20
CA TYR A 94 -3.00 -18.49 -20.81
C TYR A 94 -3.46 -19.91 -21.16
N ASP A 95 -3.29 -20.31 -22.42
CA ASP A 95 -3.74 -21.63 -22.89
C ASP A 95 -2.95 -22.78 -22.21
N ALA A 96 -1.69 -22.53 -21.85
CA ALA A 96 -0.87 -23.51 -21.13
C ALA A 96 -1.29 -23.70 -19.67
N LEU A 97 -1.68 -22.62 -18.97
CA LEU A 97 -2.09 -22.66 -17.56
C LEU A 97 -3.59 -22.93 -17.38
N HIS A 98 -4.40 -22.58 -18.36
CA HIS A 98 -5.87 -22.67 -18.34
C HIS A 98 -6.42 -23.30 -19.63
N PRO A 99 -6.01 -24.54 -19.97
CA PRO A 99 -6.38 -25.18 -21.22
C PRO A 99 -7.90 -25.37 -21.34
N GLY A 100 -8.49 -24.83 -22.40
CA GLY A 100 -9.93 -24.91 -22.68
C GLY A 100 -10.81 -24.09 -21.74
N TYR A 101 -10.21 -23.26 -20.88
CA TYR A 101 -10.93 -22.46 -19.91
C TYR A 101 -11.43 -21.15 -20.52
N HIS A 102 -12.66 -20.76 -20.19
CA HIS A 102 -13.27 -19.56 -20.77
C HIS A 102 -12.70 -18.29 -20.12
N THR A 103 -12.26 -17.33 -20.93
CA THR A 103 -11.71 -16.04 -20.46
C THR A 103 -12.68 -15.28 -19.55
N GLU A 104 -13.99 -15.36 -19.83
CA GLU A 104 -15.04 -14.75 -18.99
C GLU A 104 -15.03 -15.33 -17.58
N ALA A 105 -14.97 -16.66 -17.46
CA ALA A 105 -14.91 -17.35 -16.18
C ALA A 105 -13.60 -17.02 -15.44
N TYR A 106 -12.47 -17.02 -16.16
CA TYR A 106 -11.18 -16.63 -15.62
C TYR A 106 -11.18 -15.24 -14.98
N PHE A 107 -11.62 -14.21 -15.71
CA PHE A 107 -11.65 -12.86 -15.14
C PHE A 107 -12.63 -12.78 -13.97
N SER A 108 -13.81 -13.39 -14.08
CA SER A 108 -14.79 -13.36 -12.99
C SER A 108 -14.27 -14.01 -11.71
N GLU A 109 -13.68 -15.21 -11.80
CA GLU A 109 -13.08 -15.91 -10.66
C GLU A 109 -11.87 -15.17 -10.10
N ARG A 110 -10.99 -14.61 -10.95
CA ARG A 110 -9.83 -13.85 -10.47
C ARG A 110 -10.23 -12.56 -9.77
N ILE A 111 -11.21 -11.81 -10.28
CA ILE A 111 -11.72 -10.60 -9.61
C ILE A 111 -12.32 -10.98 -8.27
N GLN A 112 -13.15 -12.03 -8.21
CA GLN A 112 -13.72 -12.50 -6.96
C GLN A 112 -12.65 -12.89 -5.95
N LYS A 113 -11.67 -13.71 -6.39
CA LYS A 113 -10.54 -14.10 -5.55
C LYS A 113 -9.77 -12.89 -5.04
N TYR A 114 -9.56 -11.87 -5.87
CA TYR A 114 -8.90 -10.63 -5.44
C TYR A 114 -9.68 -9.95 -4.31
N CYS A 115 -11.00 -9.78 -4.46
CA CYS A 115 -11.84 -9.18 -3.41
C CYS A 115 -11.79 -9.97 -2.09
N GLU A 116 -11.69 -11.30 -2.16
CA GLU A 116 -11.64 -12.17 -0.98
C GLU A 116 -10.24 -12.32 -0.37
N SER A 117 -9.19 -11.92 -1.09
CA SER A 117 -7.79 -12.16 -0.69
C SER A 117 -7.31 -11.26 0.45
N PHE A 118 -8.03 -10.17 0.74
CA PHE A 118 -7.61 -9.17 1.71
C PHE A 118 -8.63 -9.02 2.83
N ASP A 119 -8.13 -8.81 4.05
CA ASP A 119 -8.91 -8.12 5.08
C ASP A 119 -8.67 -6.61 4.93
N ILE A 120 -9.67 -5.80 5.23
CA ILE A 120 -9.61 -4.35 5.06
C ILE A 120 -9.87 -3.71 6.43
N ILE A 121 -8.90 -2.93 6.91
CA ILE A 121 -8.99 -2.22 8.18
C ILE A 121 -8.98 -0.72 7.90
N HIS A 122 -10.02 -0.06 8.39
CA HIS A 122 -10.09 1.39 8.52
C HIS A 122 -9.78 1.76 9.97
N ALA A 123 -8.52 2.07 10.25
CA ALA A 123 -8.00 2.14 11.62
C ALA A 123 -8.72 3.15 12.51
N SER A 124 -9.26 4.24 11.94
CA SER A 124 -10.01 5.27 12.66
C SER A 124 -11.33 4.79 13.28
N THR A 125 -11.88 3.67 12.83
CA THR A 125 -13.18 3.15 13.27
C THR A 125 -13.12 1.66 13.62
N TYR A 126 -11.94 1.05 13.60
CA TYR A 126 -11.77 -0.38 13.78
C TYR A 126 -11.30 -0.67 15.20
N ASP A 127 -12.13 -1.39 15.95
CA ASP A 127 -11.76 -1.92 17.26
C ASP A 127 -10.92 -3.19 17.08
N ILE A 128 -9.61 -3.06 17.25
CA ILE A 128 -8.69 -4.18 17.08
C ILE A 128 -8.81 -5.20 18.22
N ASP A 129 -8.96 -6.48 17.85
CA ASP A 129 -8.93 -7.57 18.82
C ASP A 129 -7.49 -7.91 19.22
N LEU A 130 -7.19 -7.63 20.48
CA LEU A 130 -5.88 -7.85 21.10
C LEU A 130 -5.71 -9.26 21.68
N THR A 131 -6.73 -10.10 21.70
CA THR A 131 -6.73 -11.40 22.42
C THR A 131 -5.58 -12.31 21.99
N ASP A 132 -5.28 -12.38 20.69
CA ASP A 132 -4.19 -13.20 20.14
C ASP A 132 -2.89 -12.40 19.91
N MET A 133 -2.84 -11.14 20.35
CA MET A 133 -1.68 -10.28 20.19
C MET A 133 -0.76 -10.37 21.40
N LYS A 134 0.55 -10.40 21.12
CA LYS A 134 1.56 -10.30 22.17
C LYS A 134 2.08 -8.88 22.29
N LYS A 135 2.64 -8.54 23.45
CA LYS A 135 3.22 -7.23 23.69
C LYS A 135 4.70 -7.21 23.31
N TYR A 136 5.11 -6.16 22.60
CA TYR A 136 6.49 -5.96 22.15
C TYR A 136 6.96 -4.55 22.50
N ARG A 137 8.27 -4.39 22.67
CA ARG A 137 8.93 -3.08 22.69
C ARG A 137 9.90 -2.98 21.53
N LYS A 138 10.10 -1.76 21.04
CA LYS A 138 11.10 -1.48 20.02
C LYS A 138 12.48 -1.63 20.64
N ARG A 139 13.39 -2.33 19.96
CA ARG A 139 14.78 -2.46 20.38
C ARG A 139 15.45 -1.10 20.33
N HIS A 140 16.45 -0.92 21.17
CA HIS A 140 17.23 0.31 21.26
C HIS A 140 18.25 0.40 20.12
N LEU A 141 17.75 0.49 18.88
CA LEU A 141 18.53 0.61 17.66
C LEU A 141 18.41 2.04 17.13
N PRO A 142 19.51 2.71 16.79
CA PRO A 142 19.49 4.03 16.17
C PRO A 142 18.72 4.03 14.84
N VAL A 143 17.92 5.06 14.63
CA VAL A 143 17.18 5.34 13.40
C VAL A 143 17.38 6.80 13.00
N GLY A 144 17.13 7.10 11.73
CA GLY A 144 17.18 8.46 11.21
C GLY A 144 15.87 9.20 11.44
N TYR A 145 15.95 10.51 11.58
CA TYR A 145 14.78 11.40 11.44
C TYR A 145 15.16 12.68 10.69
N VAL A 146 14.18 13.31 10.06
CA VAL A 146 14.32 14.59 9.37
C VAL A 146 13.21 15.52 9.82
N LEU A 147 13.57 16.76 10.12
CA LEU A 147 12.62 17.85 10.30
C LEU A 147 12.22 18.38 8.91
N PRO A 148 10.95 18.23 8.50
CA PRO A 148 10.51 18.65 7.16
C PRO A 148 10.78 20.13 6.86
N ASN A 149 10.71 20.98 7.89
CA ASN A 149 10.99 22.42 7.78
C ASN A 149 12.44 22.78 7.46
N ASP A 150 13.39 21.86 7.68
CA ASP A 150 14.79 22.07 7.26
C ASP A 150 14.94 21.91 5.74
N ILE A 151 13.96 21.26 5.09
CA ILE A 151 13.95 20.97 3.67
C ILE A 151 13.20 22.07 2.90
N LEU A 152 11.96 22.37 3.33
CA LEU A 152 11.00 23.22 2.62
C LEU A 152 10.03 23.87 3.63
N PRO A 153 9.40 25.02 3.30
CA PRO A 153 8.49 25.69 4.23
C PRO A 153 7.21 24.90 4.53
N SER A 154 6.67 25.08 5.73
CA SER A 154 5.32 24.63 6.11
C SER A 154 4.24 25.01 5.10
N GLY A 155 3.31 24.09 4.89
CA GLY A 155 2.26 24.18 3.87
C GLY A 155 2.68 23.75 2.46
N THR A 156 3.96 23.44 2.22
CA THR A 156 4.40 22.95 0.90
C THR A 156 3.87 21.54 0.64
N PRO A 157 3.13 21.29 -0.47
CA PRO A 157 2.72 19.94 -0.84
C PRO A 157 3.92 19.13 -1.33
N ILE A 158 4.09 17.93 -0.76
CA ILE A 158 5.22 17.05 -1.03
C ILE A 158 4.77 15.61 -1.33
N THR A 159 5.63 14.88 -2.03
CA THR A 159 5.56 13.42 -2.16
C THR A 159 6.82 12.82 -1.56
N ILE A 160 6.70 11.98 -0.55
CA ILE A 160 7.80 11.22 0.04
C ILE A 160 7.87 9.88 -0.68
N ARG A 161 8.99 9.58 -1.33
CA ARG A 161 9.18 8.30 -2.01
C ARG A 161 9.77 7.28 -1.06
N THR A 162 9.03 6.23 -0.75
CA THR A 162 9.45 5.13 0.11
C THR A 162 9.56 3.82 -0.68
N LEU A 163 10.10 2.77 -0.07
CA LEU A 163 10.08 1.41 -0.64
C LEU A 163 8.66 0.86 -0.81
N GLU A 164 7.74 1.28 0.07
CA GLU A 164 6.34 0.82 0.14
C GLU A 164 5.41 1.64 -0.77
N GLY A 165 5.89 2.79 -1.27
CA GLY A 165 5.17 3.63 -2.23
C GLY A 165 5.31 5.13 -1.95
N ASP A 166 4.65 5.92 -2.79
CA ASP A 166 4.66 7.38 -2.68
C ASP A 166 3.61 7.85 -1.63
N LEU A 167 4.07 8.54 -0.58
CA LEU A 167 3.22 9.20 0.42
C LEU A 167 3.04 10.68 0.06
N ASP A 168 1.82 11.07 -0.28
CA ASP A 168 1.49 12.46 -0.60
C ASP A 168 0.96 13.18 0.65
N THR A 169 1.60 14.28 1.02
CA THR A 169 1.24 15.05 2.23
C THR A 169 1.70 16.52 2.11
N TYR A 170 1.56 17.29 3.18
CA TYR A 170 2.03 18.66 3.32
C TYR A 170 3.06 18.75 4.42
N ILE A 171 4.03 19.64 4.27
CA ILE A 171 4.95 19.99 5.36
C ILE A 171 4.17 20.68 6.46
N SER A 172 4.38 20.23 7.69
CA SER A 172 3.78 20.76 8.90
C SER A 172 4.84 20.89 9.98
N ASP A 173 4.69 21.88 10.85
CA ASP A 173 5.56 22.08 12.01
C ASP A 173 5.45 20.95 13.05
N ASP A 174 4.35 20.19 12.99
CA ASP A 174 4.10 19.03 13.84
C ASP A 174 4.58 17.72 13.19
N MET A 175 5.31 17.76 12.07
CA MET A 175 5.68 16.55 11.34
C MET A 175 7.15 16.18 11.52
N TYR A 176 7.42 14.89 11.70
CA TYR A 176 8.75 14.28 11.65
C TYR A 176 8.75 13.19 10.57
N ILE A 177 9.76 13.17 9.70
CA ILE A 177 9.97 12.07 8.75
C ILE A 177 10.99 11.12 9.38
N MET A 178 10.56 9.90 9.68
CA MET A 178 11.39 8.85 10.25
C MET A 178 11.98 7.99 9.14
N ILE A 179 13.23 7.58 9.30
CA ILE A 179 13.91 6.65 8.41
C ILE A 179 14.43 5.50 9.25
N GLY A 180 13.86 4.31 9.06
CA GLY A 180 14.22 3.13 9.83
C GLY A 180 15.46 2.42 9.30
N ILE A 181 15.70 1.22 9.83
CA ILE A 181 16.99 0.53 9.71
C ILE A 181 17.26 -0.06 8.32
N GLN A 182 16.22 -0.23 7.49
CA GLN A 182 16.32 -0.69 6.11
C GLN A 182 16.02 0.43 5.10
N GLY A 183 15.79 1.65 5.57
CA GLY A 183 15.39 2.78 4.73
C GLY A 183 13.88 2.89 4.54
N GLU A 184 13.09 2.14 5.32
CA GLU A 184 11.66 2.33 5.45
C GLU A 184 11.37 3.74 5.97
N VAL A 185 10.37 4.42 5.39
CA VAL A 185 10.06 5.81 5.72
C VAL A 185 8.62 5.93 6.18
N TYR A 186 8.45 6.52 7.35
CA TYR A 186 7.14 6.78 7.95
C TYR A 186 7.14 8.15 8.63
N THR A 187 5.96 8.64 9.00
CA THR A 187 5.81 9.99 9.57
C THR A 187 5.27 9.92 10.98
N ASN A 188 5.79 10.77 11.86
CA ASN A 188 5.30 10.95 13.23
C ASN A 188 4.84 12.38 13.46
N THR A 189 3.91 12.56 14.40
CA THR A 189 3.67 13.88 14.99
C THR A 189 4.81 14.24 15.95
N LYS A 190 4.99 15.52 16.26
CA LYS A 190 6.00 15.97 17.22
C LYS A 190 5.80 15.32 18.58
N GLU A 191 4.55 15.31 19.08
CA GLU A 191 4.20 14.69 20.36
C GLU A 191 4.56 13.19 20.38
N LYS A 192 4.20 12.44 19.33
CA LYS A 192 4.52 11.00 19.24
C LYS A 192 6.03 10.77 19.17
N PHE A 193 6.76 11.62 18.46
CA PHE A 193 8.21 11.54 18.36
C PHE A 193 8.88 11.75 19.71
N GLU A 194 8.56 12.86 20.39
CA GLU A 194 9.17 13.24 21.67
C GLU A 194 8.89 12.21 22.78
N ARG A 195 7.72 11.54 22.74
CA ARG A 195 7.39 10.44 23.66
C ARG A 195 8.13 9.13 23.35
N SER A 196 8.36 8.85 22.06
CA SER A 196 8.84 7.53 21.61
C SER A 196 10.35 7.47 21.39
N TYR A 197 11.04 8.61 21.29
CA TYR A 197 12.45 8.67 20.89
C TYR A 197 13.27 9.65 21.73
N THR A 198 14.54 9.32 21.88
CA THR A 198 15.58 10.20 22.44
C THR A 198 16.55 10.59 21.34
N LEU A 199 16.91 11.87 21.26
CA LEU A 199 17.86 12.39 20.27
C LEU A 199 19.27 11.87 20.56
N LEU A 200 20.02 11.61 19.48
CA LEU A 200 21.44 11.29 19.54
C LEU A 200 22.22 12.42 18.87
N ASP A 201 23.33 12.84 19.49
CA ASP A 201 24.19 13.90 18.95
C ASP A 201 25.05 13.43 17.75
N GLU A 202 25.11 12.11 17.51
CA GLU A 202 25.90 11.52 16.44
C GLU A 202 25.18 11.60 15.09
N PRO A 203 25.91 11.85 13.98
CA PRO A 203 25.32 11.81 12.65
C PRO A 203 24.84 10.40 12.31
N TYR A 204 23.63 10.28 11.76
CA TYR A 204 23.09 9.00 11.31
C TYR A 204 23.69 8.62 9.96
N ASP A 205 24.42 7.51 9.89
CA ASP A 205 24.90 6.98 8.61
C ASP A 205 23.77 6.20 7.91
N LEU A 206 23.18 6.84 6.90
CA LEU A 206 22.24 6.22 5.97
C LEU A 206 22.97 5.23 5.05
N ASN A 207 23.31 4.07 5.60
CA ASN A 207 23.78 2.92 4.83
C ASN A 207 22.62 1.97 4.53
N VAL A 208 21.61 2.50 3.85
CA VAL A 208 20.39 1.76 3.48
C VAL A 208 20.41 1.43 1.98
N PRO A 209 19.81 0.31 1.55
CA PRO A 209 19.76 -0.07 0.14
C PRO A 209 19.05 0.97 -0.75
N TYR A 210 18.12 1.72 -0.17
CA TYR A 210 17.32 2.73 -0.86
C TYR A 210 17.37 4.07 -0.13
N ARG A 211 17.89 5.11 -0.81
CA ARG A 211 17.97 6.47 -0.26
C ARG A 211 16.66 7.21 -0.49
N PRO A 212 15.94 7.60 0.57
CA PRO A 212 14.64 8.23 0.43
C PRO A 212 14.76 9.67 -0.08
N THR A 213 13.71 10.11 -0.78
CA THR A 213 13.66 11.46 -1.37
C THR A 213 12.31 12.11 -1.13
N VAL A 214 12.31 13.44 -1.07
CA VAL A 214 11.11 14.26 -1.02
C VAL A 214 11.00 15.04 -2.32
N LYS A 215 9.86 14.91 -3.01
CA LYS A 215 9.53 15.70 -4.20
C LYS A 215 8.61 16.85 -3.82
N ASN A 216 9.04 18.07 -4.10
CA ASN A 216 8.19 19.26 -4.04
C ASN A 216 7.17 19.21 -5.18
N ARG A 217 5.87 19.21 -4.87
CA ARG A 217 4.81 19.09 -5.87
C ARG A 217 4.48 20.42 -6.58
N LEU A 218 4.95 21.56 -6.07
CA LEU A 218 4.75 22.87 -6.69
C LEU A 218 5.67 23.09 -7.90
N ASN A 219 6.93 22.67 -7.79
CA ASN A 219 7.96 22.91 -8.81
C ASN A 219 8.62 21.63 -9.35
N GLY A 220 8.27 20.46 -8.81
CA GLY A 220 8.81 19.16 -9.22
C GLY A 220 10.20 18.84 -8.70
N MET A 221 10.81 19.71 -7.88
CA MET A 221 12.16 19.53 -7.35
C MET A 221 12.25 18.29 -6.46
N ILE A 222 13.26 17.45 -6.68
CA ILE A 222 13.52 16.24 -5.88
C ILE A 222 14.69 16.52 -4.95
N ILE A 223 14.48 16.28 -3.66
CA ILE A 223 15.43 16.59 -2.59
C ILE A 223 15.79 15.27 -1.88
N PRO A 224 17.05 14.82 -1.95
CA PRO A 224 17.53 13.68 -1.18
C PRO A 224 17.51 13.97 0.32
N LEU A 225 16.99 13.06 1.12
CA LEU A 225 16.91 13.25 2.57
C LEU A 225 18.26 13.15 3.27
N ASP A 226 19.25 12.48 2.67
CA ASP A 226 20.55 12.14 3.27
C ASP A 226 21.26 13.32 3.95
N LYS A 227 21.05 14.53 3.44
CA LYS A 227 21.72 15.76 3.91
C LYS A 227 21.05 16.39 5.14
N TYR A 228 19.87 15.94 5.52
CA TYR A 228 19.02 16.52 6.56
C TYR A 228 18.75 15.53 7.70
N VAL A 229 19.44 14.39 7.70
CA VAL A 229 19.13 13.30 8.63
C VAL A 229 19.89 13.47 9.93
N HIS A 230 19.12 13.42 11.00
CA HIS A 230 19.57 13.38 12.38
C HIS A 230 19.36 11.98 12.94
N SER A 231 20.06 11.65 14.02
CA SER A 231 19.98 10.34 14.68
C SER A 231 19.07 10.41 15.90
N CYS A 232 18.23 9.40 16.11
CA CYS A 232 17.52 9.18 17.35
C CYS A 232 17.41 7.69 17.66
N VAL A 233 17.02 7.36 18.89
CA VAL A 233 16.86 5.98 19.34
C VAL A 233 15.54 5.82 20.09
N PRO A 234 14.84 4.68 19.97
CA PRO A 234 13.63 4.44 20.74
C PRO A 234 13.87 4.54 22.24
N SER A 235 13.01 5.30 22.95
CA SER A 235 13.07 5.45 24.41
C SER A 235 12.81 4.13 25.16
N GLY A 236 12.11 3.20 24.51
CA GLY A 236 11.67 1.92 25.08
C GLY A 236 10.38 2.02 25.90
N GLU A 237 9.83 3.24 26.08
CA GLU A 237 8.60 3.45 26.84
C GLU A 237 7.35 3.03 26.06
N THR A 238 7.36 3.25 24.74
CA THR A 238 6.27 2.87 23.85
C THR A 238 6.29 1.37 23.59
N LYS A 239 5.13 0.72 23.76
CA LYS A 239 4.95 -0.70 23.47
C LYS A 239 3.87 -0.86 22.41
N ILE A 240 3.85 -2.03 21.79
CA ILE A 240 2.85 -2.38 20.79
C ILE A 240 2.27 -3.74 21.11
N TYR A 241 1.01 -3.95 20.73
CA TYR A 241 0.44 -5.28 20.57
C TYR A 241 0.62 -5.68 19.11
N ALA A 242 1.12 -6.88 18.86
CA ALA A 242 1.32 -7.36 17.49
C ALA A 242 1.08 -8.86 17.35
N LYS A 243 0.66 -9.27 16.15
CA LYS A 243 0.59 -10.68 15.74
C LYS A 243 0.93 -10.83 14.25
N PRO A 244 1.49 -11.97 13.83
CA PRO A 244 1.72 -12.24 12.42
C PRO A 244 0.38 -12.38 11.68
N LEU A 245 0.34 -11.87 10.46
CA LEU A 245 -0.78 -11.95 9.54
C LEU A 245 -0.91 -13.37 8.98
N THR A 246 -2.10 -13.93 9.08
CA THR A 246 -2.47 -15.22 8.46
C THR A 246 -3.15 -15.04 7.10
N LYS A 247 -3.60 -13.82 6.80
CA LYS A 247 -4.20 -13.37 5.55
C LYS A 247 -3.64 -11.99 5.19
N ALA A 248 -3.53 -11.69 3.90
CA ALA A 248 -3.09 -10.38 3.47
C ALA A 248 -4.09 -9.30 3.92
N ILE A 249 -3.60 -8.10 4.18
CA ILE A 249 -4.42 -7.02 4.74
C ILE A 249 -4.13 -5.68 4.06
N LYS A 250 -5.14 -4.83 4.01
CA LYS A 250 -5.02 -3.42 3.62
C LYS A 250 -5.41 -2.57 4.82
N VAL A 251 -4.45 -1.82 5.37
CA VAL A 251 -4.68 -0.94 6.52
C VAL A 251 -4.69 0.51 6.06
N PHE A 252 -5.84 1.15 6.16
CA PHE A 252 -5.98 2.60 6.08
C PHE A 252 -5.70 3.17 7.47
N THR A 253 -4.51 3.75 7.63
CA THR A 253 -4.06 4.24 8.94
C THR A 253 -4.83 5.49 9.34
N GLN A 254 -4.87 5.80 10.63
CA GLN A 254 -5.55 7.01 11.10
C GLN A 254 -4.97 8.28 10.49
N TRP A 255 -3.66 8.30 10.21
CA TRP A 255 -2.94 9.42 9.61
C TRP A 255 -2.97 9.42 8.07
N TYR A 256 -3.43 8.33 7.43
CA TYR A 256 -3.55 8.26 5.97
C TYR A 256 -4.70 7.36 5.51
N GLN A 257 -5.89 7.98 5.36
CA GLN A 257 -7.13 7.28 4.98
C GLN A 257 -7.34 7.20 3.46
N GLU A 258 -6.49 7.86 2.66
CA GLU A 258 -6.62 7.88 1.19
C GLU A 258 -5.90 6.73 0.50
N LYS A 259 -4.84 6.18 1.11
CA LYS A 259 -4.15 4.98 0.62
C LYS A 259 -3.95 4.00 1.77
N TYR A 260 -3.87 2.72 1.44
CA TYR A 260 -3.59 1.66 2.40
C TYR A 260 -2.09 1.30 2.44
N MET A 261 -1.64 0.88 3.62
CA MET A 261 -0.47 0.01 3.78
C MET A 261 -0.89 -1.43 3.47
N LEU A 262 -0.13 -2.09 2.59
CA LEU A 262 -0.36 -3.49 2.26
C LEU A 262 0.48 -4.38 3.18
N GLY A 263 -0.15 -5.37 3.80
CA GLY A 263 0.53 -6.43 4.53
C GLY A 263 0.34 -7.79 3.89
N HIS A 264 1.42 -8.55 3.81
CA HIS A 264 1.43 -9.90 3.30
C HIS A 264 1.37 -10.93 4.43
N VAL A 265 1.06 -12.18 4.08
CA VAL A 265 1.07 -13.29 5.03
C VAL A 265 2.45 -13.41 5.66
N GLY A 266 2.51 -13.40 6.99
CA GLY A 266 3.74 -13.46 7.77
C GLY A 266 4.30 -12.10 8.20
N ASP A 267 3.86 -10.99 7.58
CA ASP A 267 4.08 -9.65 8.12
C ASP A 267 3.28 -9.47 9.42
N TYR A 268 3.51 -8.39 10.16
CA TYR A 268 2.87 -8.16 11.44
C TYR A 268 1.87 -7.02 11.34
N ILE A 269 0.66 -7.23 11.84
CA ILE A 269 -0.23 -6.13 12.23
C ILE A 269 0.13 -5.71 13.65
N ALA A 270 0.22 -4.41 13.88
CA ALA A 270 0.55 -3.82 15.16
C ALA A 270 -0.45 -2.72 15.52
N ALA A 271 -0.73 -2.58 16.81
CA ALA A 271 -1.41 -1.44 17.40
C ALA A 271 -0.60 -0.92 18.59
N ARG A 272 -0.54 0.40 18.78
CA ARG A 272 0.15 0.95 19.97
C ARG A 272 -0.64 0.65 21.23
N ASP A 273 0.07 0.47 22.35
CA ASP A 273 -0.59 0.21 23.64
C ASP A 273 -1.19 1.47 24.29
N ASP A 274 -0.69 2.64 23.88
CA ASP A 274 -1.16 3.96 24.31
C ASP A 274 -2.20 4.58 23.35
N ASP A 275 -2.37 4.00 22.16
CA ASP A 275 -3.38 4.40 21.17
C ASP A 275 -3.75 3.19 20.29
N ILE A 276 -4.83 2.49 20.66
CA ILE A 276 -5.25 1.26 19.98
C ILE A 276 -5.76 1.47 18.54
N HIS A 277 -6.04 2.72 18.14
CA HIS A 277 -6.43 3.07 16.77
C HIS A 277 -5.22 3.42 15.89
N ASP A 278 -4.01 3.52 16.46
CA ASP A 278 -2.76 3.63 15.71
C ASP A 278 -2.33 2.24 15.22
N ILE A 279 -3.06 1.75 14.21
CA ILE A 279 -2.91 0.43 13.61
C ILE A 279 -2.11 0.54 12.31
N TYR A 280 -1.11 -0.32 12.16
CA TYR A 280 -0.24 -0.36 10.98
C TYR A 280 0.33 -1.76 10.73
N VAL A 281 0.97 -1.94 9.57
CA VAL A 281 1.67 -3.16 9.19
C VAL A 281 3.17 -2.95 9.28
N ILE A 282 3.90 -3.97 9.74
CA ILE A 282 5.35 -4.02 9.75
C ILE A 282 5.80 -5.28 9.00
N GLU A 283 6.69 -5.13 8.02
CA GLU A 283 7.26 -6.27 7.29
C GLU A 283 7.92 -7.26 8.26
N LYS A 284 7.74 -8.56 8.00
CA LYS A 284 8.25 -9.64 8.85
C LYS A 284 9.73 -9.51 9.24
N GLU A 285 10.60 -9.20 8.29
CA GLU A 285 12.04 -9.13 8.56
C GLU A 285 12.41 -7.86 9.33
N ILE A 286 11.75 -6.72 9.04
CA ILE A 286 11.89 -5.49 9.83
C ILE A 286 11.42 -5.72 11.27
N PHE A 287 10.27 -6.39 11.46
CA PHE A 287 9.70 -6.66 12.78
C PHE A 287 10.69 -7.43 13.67
N LYS A 288 11.25 -8.53 13.14
CA LYS A 288 12.21 -9.37 13.88
C LYS A 288 13.49 -8.62 14.30
N LEU A 289 13.93 -7.68 13.48
CA LEU A 289 15.12 -6.88 13.74
C LEU A 289 14.86 -5.75 14.74
N THR A 290 13.68 -5.15 14.67
CA THR A 290 13.36 -3.89 15.39
C THR A 290 12.57 -4.08 16.67
N TYR A 291 11.96 -5.25 16.90
CA TYR A 291 11.15 -5.51 18.09
C TYR A 291 11.64 -6.71 18.91
N GLU A 292 11.31 -6.68 20.20
CA GLU A 292 11.47 -7.81 21.11
C GLU A 292 10.22 -8.02 21.95
N GLU A 293 9.85 -9.28 22.17
CA GLU A 293 8.68 -9.67 22.95
C GLU A 293 8.90 -9.33 24.42
N ILE A 294 7.96 -8.62 25.02
CA ILE A 294 7.95 -8.37 26.46
C ILE A 294 7.31 -9.60 27.11
N ARG A 295 8.12 -10.39 27.82
CA ARG A 295 7.61 -11.51 28.62
C ARG A 295 7.10 -10.95 29.95
N GLU A 296 5.95 -11.42 30.43
CA GLU A 296 5.32 -10.95 31.69
C GLU A 296 6.09 -11.30 32.99
N ASN A 297 7.42 -11.49 32.93
CA ASN A 297 8.27 -11.79 34.08
C ASN A 297 9.49 -10.83 34.19
N GLU A 298 9.29 -9.54 33.91
CA GLU A 298 10.19 -8.44 34.30
C GLU A 298 9.42 -7.30 34.97
#